data_AF-A0A3B8KZM5-F1
#
_entry.id   AF-A0A3B8KZM5-F1
#
_cell.length_a   1.000
_cell.length_b   1.000
_cell.length_c   1.000
_cell.angle_alpha   90.00
_cell.angle_beta   90.00
_cell.angle_gamma   90.00
#
_symmetry.space_group_name_H-M   'P 1'
#
loop_
_entity.id
_entity.type
_entity.pdbx_description
1 polymer ?
#
loop_
_entity_poly.entity_id
_entity_poly.type
_entity_poly.pdbx_seq_one_letter_code
_entity_poly.pdbx_strand_id
1 'polypeptide(L)'
;PDATIQQKIATGFLRQTLSNREGGADVEEFRVMQVKDRVSTVGTVWLGSTIGCSACHDHKFDSITQREFYELYAFFNSADEVNIDAP
;
A
#
# COMPACT_ATOMS: atom_id res chain seq x y z
N PRO A 1 8.30 -6.39 -17.40
CA PRO A 1 9.44 -5.93 -18.22
C PRO A 1 8.91 -5.18 -19.45
N ASP A 2 9.58 -4.13 -19.93
CA ASP A 2 9.19 -3.31 -21.10
C ASP A 2 7.93 -2.43 -20.94
N ALA A 3 7.69 -1.93 -19.73
CA ALA A 3 6.61 -0.97 -19.48
C ALA A 3 6.89 0.39 -20.16
N THR A 4 5.91 0.89 -20.91
CA THR A 4 5.87 2.25 -21.46
C THR A 4 5.91 3.31 -20.34
N ILE A 5 6.25 4.55 -20.70
CA ILE A 5 6.22 5.68 -19.75
C ILE A 5 4.83 5.83 -19.13
N GLN A 6 3.76 5.71 -19.93
CA GLN A 6 2.39 5.82 -19.42
C GLN A 6 2.04 4.73 -18.41
N GLN A 7 2.49 3.49 -18.64
CA GLN A 7 2.30 2.40 -17.67
C GLN A 7 3.06 2.67 -16.35
N LYS A 8 4.27 3.20 -16.43
CA LYS A 8 5.05 3.59 -15.23
C LYS A 8 4.37 4.74 -14.48
N ILE A 9 3.89 5.76 -15.19
CA ILE A 9 3.14 6.87 -14.58
C ILE A 9 1.88 6.34 -13.88
N ALA A 10 1.13 5.45 -14.52
CA ALA A 10 -0.07 4.85 -13.93
C ALA A 10 0.24 4.11 -12.62
N THR A 11 1.35 3.36 -12.55
CA THR A 11 1.76 2.70 -11.29
C THR A 11 2.16 3.68 -10.19
N GLY A 12 2.47 4.93 -10.52
CA GLY A 12 2.72 6.00 -9.56
C GLY A 12 1.53 6.29 -8.63
N PHE A 13 0.31 5.91 -9.02
CA PHE A 13 -0.86 5.96 -8.14
C PHE A 13 -0.64 5.23 -6.80
N LEU A 14 0.09 4.11 -6.81
CA LEU A 14 0.41 3.35 -5.61
C LEU A 14 1.43 4.04 -4.70
N ARG A 15 2.04 5.16 -5.12
CA ARG A 15 2.95 5.97 -4.28
C ARG A 15 2.25 7.17 -3.62
N GLN A 16 0.95 7.35 -3.80
CA GLN A 16 0.18 8.44 -3.17
C GLN A 16 -0.19 8.16 -1.70
N THR A 17 0.65 7.39 -1.01
CA THR A 17 0.48 7.05 0.40
C THR A 17 0.99 8.18 1.29
N LEU A 18 0.50 8.27 2.53
CA LEU A 18 1.03 9.23 3.49
C LEU A 18 2.48 8.88 3.89
N SER A 19 3.44 9.63 3.37
CA SER A 19 4.84 9.56 3.79
C SER A 19 5.15 10.68 4.79
N ASN A 20 5.83 10.37 5.89
CA ASN A 20 6.34 11.37 6.82
C ASN A 20 7.87 11.25 6.91
N ARG A 21 8.55 12.40 6.79
CA ARG A 21 10.01 12.54 6.94
C ARG A 21 10.37 13.65 7.94
N GLU A 22 9.41 14.11 8.73
CA GLU A 22 9.63 15.09 9.78
C GLU A 22 10.55 14.53 10.87
N GLY A 23 11.32 15.41 11.51
CA GLY A 23 12.18 15.04 12.63
C GLY A 23 11.38 14.42 13.77
N GLY A 24 11.70 13.18 14.13
CA GLY A 24 11.01 12.42 15.19
C GLY A 24 10.01 11.38 14.67
N ALA A 25 9.75 11.31 13.36
CA ALA A 25 8.99 10.21 12.77
C ALA A 25 9.80 8.90 12.78
N ASP A 26 9.15 7.78 13.12
CA ASP A 26 9.72 6.46 12.91
C ASP A 26 9.54 6.05 11.44
N VAL A 27 10.66 5.98 10.71
CA VAL A 27 10.68 5.66 9.28
C VAL A 27 10.07 4.30 8.97
N GLU A 28 10.24 3.33 9.86
CA GLU A 28 9.74 1.97 9.65
C GLU A 28 8.24 1.90 9.91
N GLU A 29 7.74 2.61 10.92
CA GLU A 29 6.30 2.75 11.16
C GLU A 29 5.59 3.32 9.93
N PHE A 30 6.10 4.44 9.40
CA PHE A 30 5.53 5.05 8.20
C PHE A 30 5.68 4.16 6.96
N ARG A 31 6.77 3.40 6.81
CA ARG A 31 6.91 2.42 5.71
C ARG A 31 5.80 1.36 5.78
N VAL A 32 5.55 0.78 6.96
CA VAL A 32 4.49 -0.20 7.18
C VAL A 32 3.10 0.40 6.93
N MET A 33 2.84 1.62 7.42
CA MET A 33 1.58 2.32 7.17
C MET A 33 1.33 2.55 5.67
N GLN A 34 2.36 2.96 4.92
CA GLN A 34 2.24 3.15 3.47
C GLN A 34 1.89 1.84 2.74
N VAL A 35 2.49 0.70 3.13
CA VAL A 35 2.14 -0.59 2.53
C VAL A 35 0.70 -1.00 2.87
N LYS A 36 0.24 -0.80 4.11
CA LYS A 36 -1.16 -1.06 4.50
C LYS A 36 -2.15 -0.17 3.74
N ASP A 37 -1.78 1.09 3.49
CA ASP A 37 -2.56 2.02 2.69
C ASP A 37 -2.72 1.51 1.25
N ARG A 38 -1.62 1.10 0.59
CA ARG A 38 -1.67 0.49 -0.75
C ARG A 38 -2.62 -0.69 -0.85
N VAL A 39 -2.57 -1.61 0.11
CA VAL A 39 -3.49 -2.76 0.17
C VAL A 39 -4.95 -2.29 0.21
N SER A 40 -5.23 -1.32 1.09
CA SER A 40 -6.57 -0.77 1.28
C SER A 40 -7.07 0.02 0.05
N THR A 41 -6.19 0.82 -0.56
CA THR A 41 -6.47 1.57 -1.78
C THR A 41 -6.75 0.64 -2.94
N VAL A 42 -5.96 -0.41 -3.11
CA VAL A 42 -6.18 -1.40 -4.18
C VAL A 42 -7.50 -2.13 -4.00
N GLY A 43 -7.80 -2.57 -2.78
CA GLY A 43 -9.09 -3.16 -2.45
C GLY A 43 -10.26 -2.23 -2.81
N THR A 44 -10.18 -0.97 -2.39
CA THR A 44 -11.29 -0.03 -2.54
C THR A 44 -11.48 0.40 -4.01
N VAL A 45 -10.39 0.78 -4.68
CA VAL A 45 -10.45 1.41 -6.01
C VAL A 45 -10.57 0.38 -7.14
N TRP A 46 -9.86 -0.74 -7.04
CA TRP A 46 -9.76 -1.70 -8.14
C TRP A 46 -10.61 -2.94 -7.92
N LEU A 47 -10.77 -3.38 -6.68
CA LEU A 47 -11.59 -4.56 -6.35
C LEU A 47 -13.01 -4.18 -5.91
N GLY A 48 -13.29 -2.90 -5.67
CA GLY A 48 -14.59 -2.43 -5.20
C GLY A 48 -14.96 -2.96 -3.82
N SER A 49 -13.98 -3.32 -2.98
CA SER A 49 -14.18 -3.93 -1.67
C SER A 49 -13.38 -3.22 -0.57
N THR A 50 -14.02 -3.00 0.58
CA THR A 50 -13.43 -2.27 1.71
C THR A 50 -12.60 -3.18 2.62
N ILE A 51 -11.57 -3.83 2.05
CA ILE A 51 -10.74 -4.79 2.78
C ILE A 51 -9.85 -4.16 3.87
N GLY A 52 -9.82 -2.83 4.00
CA GLY A 52 -8.98 -2.12 4.96
C GLY A 52 -9.22 -2.50 6.42
N CYS A 53 -10.46 -2.86 6.79
CA CYS A 53 -10.77 -3.39 8.13
C CYS A 53 -10.02 -4.70 8.42
N SER A 54 -9.67 -5.46 7.37
CA SER A 54 -9.00 -6.74 7.51
C SER A 54 -7.57 -6.65 8.04
N ALA A 55 -7.01 -5.44 8.16
CA ALA A 55 -5.72 -5.23 8.82
C ALA A 55 -5.69 -5.70 10.28
N CYS A 56 -6.84 -5.69 10.97
CA CYS A 56 -6.94 -5.96 12.41
C CYS A 56 -7.73 -7.22 12.77
N HIS A 57 -8.69 -7.63 11.94
CA HIS A 57 -9.54 -8.80 12.17
C HIS A 57 -10.12 -9.29 10.84
N ASP A 58 -10.78 -10.45 10.75
CA ASP A 58 -11.43 -10.85 9.50
C ASP A 58 -12.54 -9.87 9.08
N HIS A 59 -12.74 -9.64 7.78
CA HIS A 59 -13.74 -8.69 7.29
C HIS A 59 -15.14 -9.07 7.80
N LYS A 60 -15.91 -8.06 8.22
CA LYS A 60 -17.18 -8.29 8.92
C LYS A 60 -18.25 -8.97 8.06
N PHE A 61 -18.31 -8.61 6.78
CA PHE A 61 -19.43 -8.96 5.89
C PHE A 61 -19.03 -9.89 4.75
N ASP A 62 -17.77 -9.83 4.33
CA ASP A 62 -17.24 -10.59 3.21
C ASP A 62 -16.26 -11.64 3.74
N SER A 63 -16.10 -12.75 3.01
CA SER A 63 -15.19 -13.84 3.37
C SER A 63 -13.72 -13.50 3.07
N ILE A 64 -13.24 -12.37 3.58
CA ILE A 64 -11.84 -11.92 3.44
C ILE A 64 -11.20 -11.92 4.82
N THR A 65 -10.27 -12.83 5.02
CA THR A 65 -9.56 -13.01 6.28
C THR A 65 -8.48 -11.95 6.48
N GLN A 66 -8.08 -11.73 7.73
CA GLN A 66 -6.90 -10.93 8.05
C GLN A 66 -5.65 -11.52 7.38
N ARG A 67 -5.56 -12.85 7.27
CA ARG A 67 -4.43 -13.50 6.62
C ARG A 67 -4.31 -13.07 5.16
N GLU A 68 -5.42 -13.08 4.41
CA GLU A 68 -5.44 -12.65 3.00
C GLU A 68 -5.07 -11.17 2.84
N PHE A 69 -5.47 -10.31 3.78
CA PHE A 69 -5.01 -8.92 3.82
C PHE A 69 -3.47 -8.85 3.92
N TYR A 70 -2.86 -9.64 4.82
CA TYR A 70 -1.41 -9.65 4.99
C TYR A 70 -0.65 -10.42 3.88
N GLU A 71 -1.30 -11.32 3.16
CA GLU A 71 -0.76 -11.92 1.93
C GLU A 71 -0.65 -10.86 0.82
N LEU A 72 -1.69 -10.03 0.65
CA LEU A 72 -1.62 -8.90 -0.27
C LEU A 72 -0.66 -7.81 0.20
N TYR A 73 -0.56 -7.58 1.51
CA TYR A 73 0.49 -6.74 2.10
C TYR A 73 1.88 -7.23 1.70
N ALA A 74 2.15 -8.54 1.83
CA ALA A 74 3.46 -9.11 1.51
C ALA A 74 3.85 -8.87 0.04
N PHE A 75 2.88 -8.94 -0.88
CA PHE A 75 3.09 -8.57 -2.29
C PHE A 75 3.58 -7.12 -2.43
N PHE A 76 2.89 -6.13 -1.84
CA PHE A 76 3.31 -4.72 -1.93
C PHE A 76 4.56 -4.40 -1.11
N ASN A 77 4.81 -5.15 -0.02
CA ASN A 77 5.98 -4.99 0.83
C ASN A 77 7.29 -5.39 0.13
N SER A 78 7.20 -6.09 -1.00
CA SER A 78 8.35 -6.45 -1.83
C SER A 78 8.76 -5.37 -2.84
N ALA A 79 8.01 -4.25 -2.91
CA ALA A 79 8.30 -3.16 -3.85
C ALA A 79 9.48 -2.31 -3.37
N ASP A 80 10.46 -2.09 -4.26
CA ASP A 80 11.58 -1.18 -4.00
C ASP A 80 11.15 0.28 -4.17
N GLU A 81 11.20 1.03 -3.07
CA GLU A 81 10.87 2.46 -3.05
C GLU A 81 12.12 3.32 -2.84
N VAL A 82 12.56 3.96 -3.93
CA VAL A 82 13.61 4.98 -3.84
C VAL A 82 13.02 6.27 -3.27
N ASN A 83 13.60 6.73 -2.16
CA ASN A 83 13.40 8.08 -1.64
C ASN A 83 14.33 9.03 -2.40
N ILE A 84 13.74 10.01 -3.07
CA ILE A 84 14.48 11.10 -3.72
C ILE A 84 14.44 12.28 -2.76
N ASP A 85 15.60 12.85 -2.45
CA ASP A 85 15.69 14.07 -1.66
C ASP A 85 15.33 15.27 -2.53
N ALA A 86 14.66 16.25 -1.92
CA ALA A 86 14.44 17.52 -2.59
C ALA A 86 15.79 18.20 -2.88
N PRO A 87 15.93 18.93 -3.99
CA PRO A 87 17.13 19.72 -4.29
C PRO A 87 17.50 20.71 -3.18
#